data_AF-A0A7S7T804-F1
#
_entry.id   AF-A0A7S7T804-F1
#
_cell.length_a   1.000
_cell.length_b   1.000
_cell.length_c   1.000
_cell.angle_alpha   90.00
_cell.angle_beta   90.00
_cell.angle_gamma   90.00
#
_symmetry.space_group_name_H-M   'P 1'
#
loop_
_entity.id
_entity.type
_entity.pdbx_description
1 polymer ?
#
loop_
_entity_poly.entity_id
_entity_poly.type
_entity_poly.pdbx_seq_one_letter_code
_entity_poly.pdbx_strand_id
1 'polypeptide(L)'
;MSDKHAIEVFQDLSILGPETRRAELREALIAAAATPWERGIDAEKDLSRMARGDDVLVFQRQSDKSLPAARLTLWSREGGYTITNIVPREFDRLTYAQYNGLLQEFERLIAKPAAFDRLRRRTLFSPAVP
;
A
#
# COMPACT_ATOMS: atom_id res chain seq x y z
N MET A 1 -13.61 25.51 22.07
CA MET A 1 -13.00 24.20 21.79
C MET A 1 -13.36 23.83 20.36
N SER A 2 -12.52 24.18 19.39
CA SER A 2 -12.66 23.74 18.00
C SER A 2 -11.27 23.37 17.52
N ASP A 3 -10.90 22.12 17.77
CA ASP A 3 -9.63 21.60 17.28
C ASP A 3 -9.83 21.20 15.81
N LYS A 4 -9.02 21.81 14.95
CA LYS A 4 -8.56 21.29 13.65
C LYS A 4 -9.61 21.04 12.56
N HIS A 5 -9.61 21.94 11.57
CA HIS A 5 -9.72 21.51 10.17
C HIS A 5 -8.52 20.60 9.88
N ALA A 6 -8.63 19.32 10.21
CA ALA A 6 -7.66 18.34 9.76
C ALA A 6 -7.78 18.28 8.25
N ILE A 7 -6.84 18.89 7.53
CA ILE A 7 -6.78 18.75 6.08
C ILE A 7 -6.59 17.26 5.81
N GLU A 8 -7.57 16.63 5.15
CA GLU A 8 -7.43 15.26 4.69
C GLU A 8 -6.43 15.26 3.53
N VAL A 9 -5.34 14.54 3.73
CA VAL A 9 -4.19 14.48 2.82
C VAL A 9 -3.84 13.01 2.59
N PHE A 10 -3.27 12.71 1.43
CA PHE A 10 -2.82 11.35 1.13
C PHE A 10 -1.72 10.92 2.09
N GLN A 11 -1.65 9.62 2.37
CA GLN A 11 -0.59 9.03 3.18
C GLN A 11 0.25 8.07 2.34
N ASP A 12 1.54 8.04 2.60
CA ASP A 12 2.44 7.01 2.10
C ASP A 12 2.76 6.03 3.24
N LEU A 13 3.01 4.78 2.86
CA LEU A 13 3.57 3.78 3.75
C LEU A 13 4.77 3.11 3.08
N SER A 14 5.89 3.11 3.81
CA SER A 14 7.05 2.29 3.50
C SER A 14 7.26 1.25 4.59
N ILE A 15 7.52 0.03 4.16
CA ILE A 15 7.87 -1.12 5.00
C ILE A 15 9.38 -1.28 4.89
N LEU A 16 10.07 -0.93 5.98
CA LEU A 16 11.51 -0.80 6.00
C LEU A 16 12.16 -1.98 6.73
N GLY A 17 13.32 -2.39 6.23
CA GLY A 17 14.19 -3.39 6.82
C GLY A 17 15.51 -3.53 6.05
N PRO A 18 16.42 -4.40 6.51
CA PRO A 18 17.68 -4.64 5.83
C PRO A 18 17.47 -5.17 4.41
N GLU A 19 18.23 -4.67 3.44
CA GLU A 19 18.16 -5.15 2.04
C GLU A 19 18.41 -6.65 1.93
N THR A 20 19.32 -7.18 2.75
CA THR A 20 19.63 -8.62 2.82
C THR A 20 18.42 -9.48 3.19
N ARG A 21 17.39 -8.90 3.82
CA ARG A 21 16.15 -9.58 4.23
C ARG A 21 14.95 -9.20 3.37
N ARG A 22 15.15 -8.52 2.24
CA ARG A 22 14.06 -8.11 1.33
C ARG A 22 13.25 -9.31 0.82
N ALA A 23 13.92 -10.42 0.50
CA ALA A 23 13.26 -11.65 0.07
C ALA A 23 12.39 -12.26 1.20
N GLU A 24 12.88 -12.26 2.44
CA GLU A 24 12.08 -12.72 3.59
C GLU A 24 10.86 -11.81 3.82
N LEU A 25 11.03 -10.50 3.73
CA LEU A 25 9.93 -9.54 3.83
C LEU A 25 8.90 -9.76 2.74
N ARG A 26 9.34 -10.01 1.50
CA ARG A 26 8.47 -10.31 0.36
C ARG A 26 7.57 -11.51 0.66
N GLU A 27 8.17 -12.62 1.07
CA GLU A 27 7.43 -13.85 1.37
C GLU A 27 6.50 -13.66 2.57
N ALA A 28 6.92 -12.90 3.59
CA ALA A 28 6.07 -12.58 4.73
C ALA A 28 4.84 -11.73 4.34
N LEU A 29 5.00 -10.75 3.43
CA LEU A 29 3.89 -9.95 2.91
C LEU A 29 2.89 -10.81 2.12
N ILE A 30 3.39 -11.74 1.30
CA ILE A 30 2.55 -12.66 0.54
C ILE A 30 1.84 -13.63 1.48
N ALA A 31 2.54 -14.19 2.46
CA ALA A 31 1.97 -15.13 3.42
C ALA A 31 0.92 -14.48 4.34
N ALA A 32 1.04 -13.18 4.61
CA ALA A 32 0.04 -12.42 5.37
C ALA A 32 -1.20 -12.06 4.54
N ALA A 33 -1.20 -12.27 3.22
CA ALA A 33 -2.36 -12.02 2.37
C ALA A 33 -3.52 -12.94 2.77
N ALA A 34 -4.59 -12.33 3.27
CA ALA A 34 -5.83 -13.00 3.62
C ALA A 34 -7.01 -12.06 3.40
N THR A 35 -8.21 -12.63 3.23
CA THR A 35 -9.47 -11.89 3.05
C THR A 35 -9.57 -10.71 4.03
N PRO A 36 -9.84 -9.48 3.57
CA PRO A 36 -10.35 -9.13 2.23
C PRO A 36 -9.28 -8.90 1.16
N TRP A 37 -8.00 -9.12 1.47
CA TRP A 37 -6.87 -8.89 0.57
C TRP A 37 -6.36 -10.20 -0.04
N GLU A 38 -6.03 -10.14 -1.32
CA GLU A 38 -5.42 -11.24 -2.06
C GLU A 38 -4.29 -10.74 -2.95
N ARG A 39 -3.42 -11.65 -3.38
CA ARG A 39 -2.33 -11.32 -4.29
C ARG A 39 -2.87 -11.09 -5.71
N GLY A 40 -2.54 -9.95 -6.29
CA GLY A 40 -2.90 -9.58 -7.65
C GLY A 40 -1.94 -10.11 -8.71
N ILE A 41 -1.78 -11.44 -8.81
CA ILE A 41 -0.74 -12.11 -9.61
C ILE A 41 -0.65 -11.60 -11.07
N ASP A 42 -1.80 -11.43 -11.75
CA ASP A 42 -1.80 -10.96 -13.14
C ASP A 42 -1.26 -9.53 -13.25
N ALA A 43 -1.70 -8.64 -12.34
CA ALA A 43 -1.24 -7.26 -12.29
C ALA A 43 0.25 -7.16 -11.92
N GLU A 44 0.75 -8.03 -11.04
CA GLU A 44 2.19 -8.13 -10.75
C GLU A 44 2.98 -8.54 -11.99
N LYS A 45 2.49 -9.54 -12.74
CA LYS A 45 3.15 -10.04 -13.94
C LYS A 45 3.20 -8.98 -15.04
N ASP A 46 2.20 -8.12 -15.14
CA ASP A 46 2.19 -7.04 -16.12
C ASP A 46 3.14 -5.91 -15.72
N LEU A 47 3.14 -5.51 -14.44
CA LEU A 47 4.04 -4.46 -13.94
C LEU A 47 5.51 -4.91 -13.89
N SER A 48 5.79 -6.19 -13.60
CA SER A 48 7.16 -6.70 -13.54
C SER A 48 7.88 -6.64 -14.89
N ARG A 49 7.15 -6.71 -16.00
CA ARG A 49 7.72 -6.51 -17.35
C ARG A 49 8.26 -5.09 -17.56
N MET A 50 7.73 -4.13 -16.81
CA MET A 50 8.15 -2.72 -16.84
C MET A 50 9.18 -2.41 -15.74
N ALA A 51 9.38 -3.33 -14.81
CA ALA A 51 10.26 -3.16 -13.68
C ALA A 51 11.72 -3.29 -14.12
N ARG A 52 12.46 -2.17 -14.09
CA ARG A 52 13.87 -2.09 -14.51
C ARG A 52 14.81 -2.66 -13.43
N GLY A 53 14.57 -3.90 -13.01
CA GLY A 53 15.30 -4.56 -11.92
C GLY A 53 14.68 -4.37 -10.52
N ASP A 54 13.67 -3.51 -10.40
CA ASP A 54 12.86 -3.41 -9.17
C ASP A 54 11.92 -4.63 -9.03
N ASP A 55 11.66 -5.07 -7.81
CA ASP A 55 10.60 -6.04 -7.51
C ASP A 55 9.27 -5.31 -7.27
N VAL A 56 8.17 -5.95 -7.65
CA VAL A 56 6.81 -5.40 -7.51
C VAL A 56 5.88 -6.43 -6.89
N LEU A 57 5.11 -5.99 -5.90
CA LEU A 57 4.00 -6.74 -5.32
C LEU A 57 2.70 -5.97 -5.53
N VAL A 58 1.63 -6.69 -5.82
CA VAL A 58 0.31 -6.11 -5.99
C VAL A 58 -0.67 -6.89 -5.14
N PHE A 59 -1.44 -6.17 -4.35
CA PHE A 59 -2.54 -6.73 -3.59
C PHE A 59 -3.85 -6.16 -4.11
N GLN A 60 -4.88 -7.00 -4.11
CA GLN A 60 -6.23 -6.63 -4.47
C GLN A 60 -7.13 -6.82 -3.27
N ARG A 61 -8.00 -5.85 -3.04
CA ARG A 61 -9.01 -5.89 -2.00
C ARG A 61 -10.39 -6.02 -2.63
N GLN A 62 -11.23 -6.90 -2.08
CA GLN A 62 -12.65 -6.94 -2.41
C GLN A 62 -13.42 -5.84 -1.68
N SER A 63 -14.48 -5.31 -2.29
CA SER A 63 -15.35 -4.31 -1.64
C SER A 63 -16.11 -4.92 -0.46
N ASP A 64 -16.40 -4.10 0.54
CA ASP A 64 -17.38 -4.42 1.57
C ASP A 64 -18.19 -3.17 1.97
N LYS A 65 -18.91 -3.23 3.09
CA LYS A 65 -19.71 -2.11 3.59
C LYS A 65 -18.89 -0.89 4.01
N SER A 66 -17.58 -1.04 4.22
CA SER A 66 -16.70 -0.02 4.81
C SER A 66 -15.75 0.61 3.80
N LEU A 67 -15.16 -0.20 2.92
CA LEU A 67 -14.14 0.23 1.98
C LEU A 67 -14.41 -0.40 0.60
N PRO A 68 -14.03 0.30 -0.48
CA PRO A 68 -14.26 -0.15 -1.84
C PRO A 68 -13.29 -1.26 -2.26
N ALA A 69 -13.57 -1.90 -3.40
CA ALA A 69 -12.57 -2.74 -4.04
C ALA A 69 -11.42 -1.88 -4.56
N ALA A 70 -10.18 -2.33 -4.33
CA ALA A 70 -8.99 -1.57 -4.68
C ALA A 70 -7.82 -2.46 -5.09
N ARG A 71 -6.86 -1.87 -5.79
CA ARG A 71 -5.55 -2.47 -6.08
C ARG A 71 -4.48 -1.59 -5.45
N LEU A 72 -3.55 -2.21 -4.74
CA LEU A 72 -2.45 -1.56 -4.04
C LEU A 72 -1.12 -2.10 -4.58
N THR A 73 -0.23 -1.20 -4.99
CA THR A 73 1.06 -1.57 -5.61
C THR A 73 2.23 -1.16 -4.72
N LEU A 74 3.07 -2.14 -4.40
CA LEU A 74 4.33 -1.94 -3.71
C LEU A 74 5.49 -2.11 -4.68
N TRP A 75 6.43 -1.18 -4.65
CA TRP A 75 7.71 -1.31 -5.35
C TRP A 75 8.83 -1.49 -4.35
N SER A 76 9.80 -2.34 -4.68
CA SER A 76 11.05 -2.38 -3.95
C SER A 76 11.75 -1.03 -4.02
N ARG A 77 12.28 -0.59 -2.89
CA ARG A 77 13.13 0.59 -2.75
C ARG A 77 14.33 0.23 -1.86
N GLU A 78 15.27 1.16 -1.75
CA GLU A 78 16.33 1.05 -0.75
C GLU A 78 15.71 0.85 0.63
N GLY A 79 16.01 -0.30 1.24
CA GLY A 79 15.51 -0.66 2.55
C GLY A 79 14.11 -1.27 2.60
N GLY A 80 13.52 -1.77 1.50
CA GLY A 80 12.29 -2.60 1.58
C GLY A 80 11.27 -2.31 0.50
N TYR A 81 10.00 -2.13 0.87
CA TYR A 81 8.89 -1.87 -0.06
C TYR A 81 8.19 -0.57 0.27
N THR A 82 7.80 0.19 -0.76
CA THR A 82 6.97 1.38 -0.61
C THR A 82 5.68 1.23 -1.40
N ILE A 83 4.57 1.55 -0.76
CA ILE A 83 3.28 1.66 -1.43
C ILE A 83 3.32 2.92 -2.28
N THR A 84 3.15 2.75 -3.59
CA THR A 84 3.24 3.87 -4.55
C THR A 84 1.89 4.26 -5.13
N ASN A 85 0.92 3.36 -5.07
CA ASN A 85 -0.38 3.60 -5.66
C ASN A 85 -1.46 2.74 -5.00
N ILE A 86 -2.64 3.33 -4.83
CA ILE A 86 -3.88 2.65 -4.47
C ILE A 86 -4.94 3.14 -5.45
N VAL A 87 -5.41 2.25 -6.31
CA VAL A 87 -6.42 2.57 -7.33
C VAL A 87 -7.73 1.83 -7.04
N PRO A 88 -8.88 2.49 -7.15
CA PRO A 88 -10.17 1.82 -7.07
C PRO A 88 -10.34 0.84 -8.25
N ARG A 89 -11.14 -0.20 -8.06
CA ARG A 89 -11.43 -1.20 -9.10
C ARG A 89 -12.84 -1.11 -9.69
N GLU A 90 -13.72 -0.34 -9.05
CA GLU A 90 -15.15 -0.27 -9.38
C GLU A 90 -15.59 1.12 -9.87
N PHE A 91 -14.72 2.13 -9.75
CA PHE A 91 -15.01 3.53 -10.08
C PHE A 91 -13.71 4.30 -10.34
N ASP A 92 -13.81 5.57 -10.72
CA ASP A 92 -12.68 6.33 -11.27
C ASP A 92 -11.68 6.87 -10.23
N ARG A 93 -12.14 7.20 -9.00
CA ARG A 93 -11.28 7.82 -7.97
C ARG A 93 -11.71 7.51 -6.54
N LEU A 94 -10.72 7.36 -5.65
CA LEU A 94 -10.92 7.27 -4.21
C LEU A 94 -11.01 8.67 -3.59
N THR A 95 -11.82 8.82 -2.54
CA THR A 95 -11.71 9.96 -1.62
C THR A 95 -10.47 9.82 -0.73
N TYR A 96 -10.04 10.90 -0.08
CA TYR A 96 -8.94 10.83 0.90
C TYR A 96 -9.23 9.84 2.03
N ALA A 97 -10.44 9.86 2.58
CA ALA A 97 -10.89 8.91 3.60
C ALA A 97 -10.81 7.45 3.11
N GLN A 98 -11.25 7.16 1.88
CA GLN A 98 -11.17 5.81 1.33
C GLN A 98 -9.73 5.38 1.09
N TYR A 99 -8.90 6.25 0.50
CA TYR A 99 -7.49 5.96 0.25
C TYR A 99 -6.75 5.66 1.56
N ASN A 100 -6.90 6.55 2.55
CA ASN A 100 -6.23 6.40 3.84
C ASN A 100 -6.78 5.20 4.63
N GLY A 101 -8.08 4.90 4.49
CA GLY A 101 -8.69 3.71 5.09
C GLY A 101 -8.12 2.41 4.52
N LEU A 102 -7.97 2.32 3.19
CA LEU A 102 -7.33 1.19 2.50
C LEU A 102 -5.88 1.01 2.94
N LEU A 103 -5.12 2.10 3.02
CA LEU A 103 -3.73 2.08 3.47
C LEU A 103 -3.61 1.59 4.92
N GLN A 104 -4.49 2.07 5.80
CA GLN A 104 -4.50 1.69 7.22
C GLN A 104 -4.91 0.23 7.43
N GLU A 105 -5.89 -0.25 6.66
CA GLU A 105 -6.30 -1.65 6.71
C GLU A 105 -5.17 -2.58 6.22
N PHE A 106 -4.57 -2.25 5.07
CA PHE A 106 -3.42 -2.99 4.54
C PHE A 106 -2.26 -3.01 5.56
N GLU A 107 -1.97 -1.87 6.19
CA GLU A 107 -0.94 -1.82 7.21
C GLU A 107 -1.24 -2.74 8.39
N ARG A 108 -2.47 -2.69 8.89
CA ARG A 108 -2.88 -3.45 10.07
C ARG A 108 -2.89 -4.95 9.80
N LEU A 109 -3.38 -5.37 8.63
CA LEU A 109 -3.61 -6.78 8.31
C LEU A 109 -2.40 -7.45 7.67
N ILE A 110 -1.60 -6.73 6.89
CA ILE A 110 -0.52 -7.31 6.08
C ILE A 110 0.84 -6.73 6.50
N ALA A 111 0.99 -5.41 6.47
CA ALA A 111 2.33 -4.81 6.67
C ALA A 111 2.87 -5.03 8.09
N LYS A 112 2.05 -4.84 9.14
CA LYS A 112 2.46 -5.02 10.54
C LYS A 112 2.84 -6.47 10.87
N PRO A 113 2.05 -7.49 10.49
CA PRO A 113 2.44 -8.88 10.71
C PRO A 113 3.69 -9.30 9.94
N ALA A 114 3.90 -8.74 8.74
CA ALA A 114 5.06 -9.07 7.91
C ALA A 114 6.33 -8.27 8.26
N ALA A 115 6.18 -7.11 8.89
CA ALA A 115 7.32 -6.25 9.23
C ALA A 115 8.10 -6.83 10.40
N PHE A 116 9.38 -7.13 10.14
CA PHE A 116 10.31 -7.59 11.18
C PHE A 116 11.08 -6.45 11.86
N ASP A 117 10.97 -5.21 11.36
CA ASP A 117 11.78 -4.08 11.81
C ASP A 117 10.95 -2.80 11.95
N ARG A 118 10.71 -2.05 10.86
CA ARG A 118 10.08 -0.73 10.95
C ARG A 118 9.06 -0.44 9.86
N LEU A 119 7.96 0.19 10.26
CA LEU A 119 7.02 0.85 9.35
C LEU A 119 7.23 2.37 9.40
N ARG A 120 7.19 3.02 8.24
CA ARG A 120 7.26 4.49 8.12
C ARG A 120 6.04 4.98 7.37
N ARG A 121 5.17 5.71 8.07
CA ARG A 121 4.12 6.53 7.44
C ARG A 121 4.63 7.93 7.17
N ARG A 122 4.21 8.51 6.05
CA ARG A 122 4.43 9.93 5.75
C ARG A 122 3.14 10.55 5.22
N THR A 123 2.88 11.77 5.65
CA THR A 123 1.79 12.58 5.11
C THR A 123 2.24 13.26 3.83
N LEU A 124 1.53 13.03 2.72
CA LEU A 124 1.74 13.71 1.46
C LEU A 124 0.86 14.95 1.40
N PHE A 125 1.48 16.12 1.53
CA PHE A 125 0.83 17.35 1.15
C PHE A 125 0.71 17.38 -0.38
N SER A 126 -0.53 17.43 -0.89
CA SER A 126 -0.71 17.84 -2.28
C SER A 126 -0.17 19.27 -2.38
N PRO A 127 0.82 19.57 -3.24
CA PRO A 127 1.17 20.95 -3.50
C PRO A 127 -0.11 21.61 -4.02
N ALA A 128 -0.53 22.71 -3.36
CA ALA A 128 -1.58 23.54 -3.91
C ALA A 128 -1.20 23.83 -5.36
N VAL A 129 -2.05 23.40 -6.30
CA VAL A 129 -1.88 23.75 -7.71
C VAL A 129 -1.91 25.29 -7.74
N PRO A 130 -0.86 25.96 -8.25
CA PRO A 130 -0.83 27.42 -8.32
C PRO A 130 -1.93 27.98 -9.22
#